data_AF-A0A259LNJ9-F1
#
_entry.id   AF-A0A259LNJ9-F1
#
_cell.length_a   1.000
_cell.length_b   1.000
_cell.length_c   1.000
_cell.angle_alpha   90.00
_cell.angle_beta   90.00
_cell.angle_gamma   90.00
#
_symmetry.space_group_name_H-M   'P 1'
#
loop_
_entity.id
_entity.type
_entity.pdbx_description
1 polymer ?
#
loop_
_entity_poly.entity_id
_entity_poly.type
_entity_poly.pdbx_seq_one_letter_code
_entity_poly.pdbx_strand_id
1 'polypeptide(L)' 'MGIFRALLLLFAFWGAVGTSMANAQSLEGGGNEFLPVEEAFQYDVQEHSDGGIRLSWRIAPDYYIYRKRIEVQGQNGELE' A
#
# COMPACT_ATOMS: atom_id res chain seq x y z
N MET A 1 25.05 28.79 -8.71
CA MET A 1 24.29 30.06 -8.80
C MET A 1 23.54 30.07 -10.13
N GLY A 2 22.22 29.84 -10.11
CA GLY A 2 21.27 30.29 -11.14
C GLY A 2 21.33 29.65 -12.53
N ILE A 3 20.83 28.42 -12.69
CA ILE A 3 20.39 27.85 -13.99
C ILE A 3 18.96 28.32 -14.34
N PHE A 4 18.45 29.29 -13.59
CA PHE A 4 17.21 30.01 -13.88
C PHE A 4 17.37 30.80 -15.17
N ARG A 5 16.32 30.79 -16.02
CA ARG A 5 15.94 31.79 -17.04
C ARG A 5 15.95 31.40 -18.52
N ALA A 6 15.86 30.12 -18.87
CA ALA A 6 15.56 29.75 -20.26
C ALA A 6 14.39 28.77 -20.37
N LEU A 7 13.26 29.13 -19.75
CA LEU A 7 11.95 28.58 -20.05
C LEU A 7 11.07 29.73 -20.54
N LEU A 8 11.08 29.98 -21.85
CA LEU A 8 10.08 30.78 -22.54
C LEU A 8 9.99 30.32 -24.00
N LEU A 9 8.81 29.81 -24.35
CA LEU A 9 8.16 29.85 -25.67
C LEU A 9 8.77 29.03 -26.81
N LEU A 10 8.15 27.87 -27.04
CA LEU A 10 7.50 27.46 -28.30
C LEU A 10 7.15 25.98 -28.09
N PHE A 11 5.91 25.63 -27.81
CA PHE A 11 4.94 25.33 -28.86
C PHE A 11 3.53 25.61 -28.32
N ALA A 12 3.17 26.88 -28.27
CA ALA A 12 1.78 27.22 -28.51
C ALA A 12 1.53 27.06 -30.02
N PHE A 13 0.32 26.63 -30.36
CA PHE A 13 -0.31 26.71 -31.68
C PHE A 13 -0.10 25.57 -32.69
N TRP A 14 -0.99 24.58 -32.64
CA TRP A 14 -1.99 24.45 -33.70
C TRP A 14 -3.14 23.56 -33.22
N GLY A 15 -4.38 23.99 -33.46
CA GLY A 15 -5.54 23.10 -33.39
C GLY A 15 -6.49 23.36 -32.23
N ALA A 16 -6.97 24.59 -32.08
CA ALA A 16 -8.30 24.78 -31.51
C ALA A 16 -9.33 24.13 -32.46
N VAL A 17 -9.88 22.97 -32.10
CA VAL A 17 -11.20 22.48 -32.50
C VAL A 17 -11.71 21.53 -31.41
N GLY A 18 -12.94 21.75 -30.98
CA GLY A 18 -13.47 21.35 -29.68
C GLY A 18 -13.68 19.86 -29.42
N THR A 19 -13.80 19.54 -28.13
CA THR A 19 -14.98 18.90 -27.54
C THR A 19 -14.78 18.82 -26.03
N SER A 20 -15.82 19.24 -25.31
CA SER A 20 -15.91 19.16 -23.86
C SER A 20 -15.88 17.70 -23.42
N MET A 21 -14.75 17.27 -22.87
CA MET A 21 -14.70 16.16 -21.92
C MET A 21 -13.73 16.55 -20.82
N ALA A 22 -14.27 17.05 -19.71
CA ALA A 22 -13.61 16.94 -18.43
C ALA A 22 -13.58 15.45 -18.06
N ASN A 23 -12.75 14.69 -18.75
CA ASN A 23 -12.30 13.41 -18.23
C ASN A 23 -11.21 13.80 -17.23
N ALA A 24 -11.58 13.85 -15.95
CA ALA A 24 -10.62 13.82 -14.87
C ALA A 24 -9.89 12.49 -15.03
N GLN A 25 -8.86 12.48 -15.88
CA GLN A 25 -7.93 11.37 -15.96
C GLN A 25 -7.29 11.33 -14.58
N SER A 26 -7.78 10.41 -13.77
CA SER A 26 -7.07 9.94 -12.59
C SER A 26 -5.66 9.64 -13.08
N LEU A 27 -4.71 10.46 -12.63
CA LEU A 27 -3.31 10.07 -12.60
C LEU A 27 -3.20 8.97 -11.54
N GLU A 28 -3.79 7.81 -11.84
CA GLU A 28 -3.49 6.56 -11.16
C GLU A 28 -2.03 6.29 -11.47
N GLY A 29 -1.19 6.72 -10.52
CA GLY A 29 0.24 6.45 -10.51
C GLY A 29 0.49 4.97 -10.78
N GLY A 30 1.60 4.73 -11.48
CA GLY A 30 2.04 3.43 -12.01
C GLY A 30 1.50 2.22 -11.25
N GLY A 31 0.97 1.27 -12.05
CA GLY A 31 0.29 0.06 -11.61
C GLY A 31 0.83 -0.47 -10.29
N ASN A 32 -0.09 -0.67 -9.35
CA ASN A 32 0.17 -1.15 -8.02
C ASN A 32 0.79 -2.56 -8.09
N GLU A 33 2.11 -2.62 -8.27
CA GLU A 33 2.91 -3.85 -8.34
C GLU A 33 3.00 -4.55 -6.96
N PHE A 34 2.41 -3.93 -5.94
CA PHE A 34 2.34 -4.44 -4.58
C PHE A 34 0.92 -4.86 -4.24
N LEU A 35 0.79 -6.05 -3.67
CA LEU A 35 -0.47 -6.50 -3.11
C LEU A 35 -0.87 -5.59 -1.93
N PRO A 36 -2.17 -5.32 -1.74
CA PRO A 36 -2.68 -4.75 -0.51
C PRO A 36 -2.22 -5.58 0.71
N VAL A 37 -2.05 -4.92 1.85
CA VAL A 37 -1.48 -5.52 3.06
C VAL A 37 -2.32 -6.72 3.53
N GLU A 38 -3.65 -6.58 3.46
CA GLU A 38 -4.63 -7.59 3.87
C GLU A 38 -4.57 -8.84 2.99
N GLU A 39 -4.19 -8.68 1.71
CA GLU A 39 -4.03 -9.78 0.76
C GLU A 39 -2.68 -10.48 0.93
N ALA A 40 -1.62 -9.70 1.16
CA ALA A 40 -0.26 -10.18 1.35
C ALA A 40 -0.06 -10.91 2.69
N PHE A 41 -0.80 -10.52 3.73
CA PHE A 41 -0.66 -11.03 5.10
C PHE A 41 -2.01 -11.41 5.72
N GLN A 42 -2.56 -12.54 5.28
CA GLN A 42 -3.82 -13.05 5.83
C GLN A 42 -3.56 -13.76 7.16
N TYR A 43 -4.21 -13.33 8.24
CA TYR A 43 -4.07 -13.97 9.55
C TYR A 43 -5.33 -14.76 9.94
N ASP A 44 -5.12 -15.79 10.75
CA ASP A 44 -6.16 -16.64 11.31
C ASP A 44 -5.89 -16.86 12.80
N VAL A 45 -6.95 -16.88 13.60
CA VAL A 45 -6.89 -17.06 15.05
C VAL A 45 -7.77 -18.24 15.42
N GLN A 46 -7.16 -19.22 16.09
CA GLN A 46 -7.87 -20.41 16.56
C GLN A 46 -7.72 -20.52 18.07
N GLU A 47 -8.85 -20.59 18.76
CA GLU A 47 -8.90 -20.91 20.18
C GLU A 47 -8.95 -22.43 20.34
N HIS A 48 -8.06 -22.96 21.17
CA HIS A 48 -8.04 -24.36 21.54
C HIS A 48 -8.83 -24.59 22.84
N SER A 49 -9.38 -25.78 22.97
CA SER A 49 -10.18 -26.19 24.14
C SER A 49 -9.39 -26.21 25.45
N ASP A 50 -8.06 -26.22 25.38
CA ASP A 50 -7.14 -26.12 26.52
C ASP A 50 -6.89 -24.67 26.98
N GLY A 51 -7.54 -23.69 26.33
CA GLY A 51 -7.35 -22.26 26.59
C GLY A 51 -6.17 -21.65 25.84
N GLY A 52 -5.47 -22.41 25.00
CA GLY A 52 -4.43 -21.90 24.13
C GLY A 52 -4.98 -21.11 22.95
N ILE A 53 -4.29 -20.04 22.54
CA ILE A 53 -4.60 -19.30 21.31
C ILE A 53 -3.50 -19.57 20.29
N ARG A 54 -3.88 -19.97 19.08
CA ARG A 54 -2.98 -20.15 17.94
C ARG A 54 -3.23 -19.06 16.91
N LEU A 55 -2.19 -18.26 16.66
CA LEU A 55 -2.17 -17.31 15.55
C LEU A 55 -1.38 -17.91 14.38
N SER A 56 -1.97 -17.87 13.19
CA SER A 56 -1.34 -18.33 11.95
C SER A 56 -1.42 -17.25 10.88
N TRP A 57 -0.40 -17.16 10.03
CA TRP A 57 -0.39 -16.24 8.90
C TRP A 57 -0.16 -17.00 7.60
N ARG A 58 -0.94 -16.67 6.57
CA ARG A 58 -0.69 -17.03 5.18
C ARG A 58 -0.09 -15.81 4.49
N ILE A 59 1.18 -15.94 4.10
CA ILE A 59 1.96 -14.85 3.51
C ILE A 59 2.09 -15.11 2.01
N ALA A 60 1.85 -14.08 1.19
CA ALA A 60 2.00 -14.16 -0.25
C ALA A 60 3.47 -14.42 -0.67
N PRO A 61 3.73 -15.03 -1.84
CA PRO A 61 5.09 -15.24 -2.34
C PRO A 61 5.89 -13.94 -2.40
N ASP A 62 7.15 -13.99 -2.00
CA ASP A 62 8.08 -12.84 -1.92
C ASP A 62 7.75 -11.78 -0.85
N TYR A 63 6.77 -12.04 0.03
CA TYR A 63 6.50 -11.24 1.23
C TYR A 63 6.99 -11.94 2.50
N TYR A 64 7.35 -11.17 3.52
CA TYR A 64 7.80 -11.72 4.81
C TYR A 64 7.56 -10.74 5.96
N ILE A 65 7.26 -11.30 7.14
CA ILE A 65 7.09 -10.54 8.38
C ILE A 65 8.35 -10.70 9.24
N TYR A 66 8.87 -9.60 9.75
CA TYR A 66 9.96 -9.63 10.71
C TYR A 66 9.39 -10.03 12.06
N ARG A 67 9.83 -11.16 12.62
CA ARG A 67 9.34 -11.68 13.91
C ARG A 67 9.40 -10.65 15.04
N LYS A 68 10.44 -9.80 15.07
CA LYS A 68 10.61 -8.73 16.07
C LYS A 68 9.56 -7.61 15.99
N ARG A 69 8.76 -7.56 14.92
CA ARG A 69 7.67 -6.59 14.74
C ARG A 69 6.30 -7.13 15.13
N ILE A 70 6.23 -8.38 15.56
CA ILE A 70 4.99 -8.97 16.10
C ILE A 70 4.99 -8.71 17.60
N GLU A 71 3.99 -7.97 18.06
CA GLU A 71 3.73 -7.72 19.48
C GLU A 71 2.40 -8.36 19.86
N VAL A 72 2.39 -9.13 20.94
CA VAL A 72 1.18 -9.78 21.47
C VAL A 72 0.97 -9.27 22.88
N GLN A 73 -0.15 -8.61 23.12
CA GLN A 73 -0.54 -8.12 24.43
C GLN A 73 -1.79 -8.88 24.87
N GLY A 74 -1.70 -9.59 25.99
CA GLY A 74 -2.85 -10.18 26.67
C GLY A 74 -3.56 -9.13 27.50
N GLN A 75 -4.90 -9.15 27.54
CA GLN A 75 -5.67 -8.20 28.37
C GLN A 75 -5.49 -8.45 29.89
N ASN A 76 -4.95 -9.60 30.29
CA ASN A 76 -4.56 -9.90 31.67
C ASN A 76 -3.05 -10.17 31.73
N GLY A 77 -2.27 -9.13 31.98
CA GLY A 77 -0.81 -9.17 31.98
C GLY A 77 -0.19 -9.84 33.21
N GLU A 78 -0.31 -11.17 33.32
CA GLU A 78 0.54 -11.97 34.19
C GLU A 78 0.85 -13.29 33.49
N LEU A 79 1.98 -13.33 32.79
CA LEU A 79 2.61 -14.57 32.37
C LEU A 79 3.62 -14.89 33.48
N GLU A 80 3.23 -15.71 34.47
CA GLU A 80 4.19 -16.32 35.39
C GLU A 80 5.07 -17.36 34.66
#